data_AF-R7LQ02-F1
#
_entry.id   AF-R7LQ02-F1
#
_cell.length_a   1.000
_cell.length_b   1.000
_cell.length_c   1.000
_cell.angle_alpha   90.00
_cell.angle_beta   90.00
_cell.angle_gamma   90.00
#
_symmetry.space_group_name_H-M   'P 1'
#
loop_
_entity.id
_entity.type
_entity.pdbx_description
1 polymer ?
#
loop_
_entity_poly.entity_id
_entity_poly.type
_entity_poly.pdbx_seq_one_letter_code
_entity_poly.pdbx_strand_id
1 'polypeptide(L)'
;MGYQVFVYFYNPNIFPQEEYYKRLYAEKTLCSYSNVKLIEGDYNPQEFYSAAKGYENEPEKGKRCDRCFELRLRKTAEFAKEMGINKFTTSIVISPHKNFSRLSEIGENIAQEYGLEYIAIDFKKKDGFLKTNRISKDLNLYRQNYCGCEFSVR
;
A
#
# COMPACT_ATOMS: atom_id res chain seq x y z
N MET A 1 -20.64 13.54 7.76
CA MET A 1 -20.62 12.28 6.99
C MET A 1 -19.24 11.68 7.12
N GLY A 2 -19.14 10.51 7.74
CA GLY A 2 -17.88 9.77 7.88
C GLY A 2 -17.88 8.54 6.97
N TYR A 3 -16.69 8.05 6.64
CA TYR A 3 -16.53 6.75 5.98
C TYR A 3 -16.36 5.67 7.05
N GLN A 4 -16.98 4.50 6.85
CA GLN A 4 -16.52 3.28 7.50
C GLN A 4 -15.32 2.76 6.71
N VAL A 5 -14.18 2.57 7.37
CA VAL A 5 -12.92 2.20 6.73
C VAL A 5 -12.51 0.79 7.14
N PHE A 6 -11.97 0.05 6.19
CA PHE A 6 -11.26 -1.20 6.40
C PHE A 6 -9.83 -1.02 5.89
N VAL A 7 -8.86 -1.62 6.57
CA VAL A 7 -7.50 -1.70 6.07
C VAL A 7 -7.31 -3.07 5.44
N TYR A 8 -6.91 -3.10 4.17
CA TYR A 8 -6.50 -4.32 3.50
C TYR A 8 -4.98 -4.34 3.35
N PHE A 9 -4.32 -5.27 4.05
CA PHE A 9 -2.87 -5.40 4.04
C PHE A 9 -2.44 -6.48 3.05
N TYR A 10 -2.20 -6.06 1.82
CA TYR A 10 -1.69 -6.92 0.75
C TYR A 10 -0.37 -6.35 0.20
N ASN A 11 0.72 -7.02 0.55
CA ASN A 11 2.09 -6.58 0.29
C ASN A 11 2.98 -7.77 -0.10
N PRO A 12 2.69 -8.47 -1.21
CA PRO A 12 3.48 -9.62 -1.67
C PRO A 12 4.93 -9.23 -1.97
N ASN A 13 5.17 -7.95 -2.25
CA ASN A 13 6.49 -7.43 -2.57
C ASN A 13 7.45 -7.35 -1.37
N ILE A 14 6.99 -7.52 -0.13
CA ILE A 14 7.87 -7.36 1.03
C ILE A 14 8.82 -8.55 1.12
N PHE A 15 10.11 -8.25 1.17
CA PHE A 15 11.22 -9.18 1.28
C PHE A 15 12.27 -8.60 2.24
N PRO A 16 12.89 -9.40 3.11
CA PRO A 16 12.61 -10.83 3.32
C PRO A 16 11.32 -11.04 4.12
N GLN A 17 10.93 -12.28 4.35
CA GLN A 17 9.66 -12.62 5.03
C GLN A 17 9.57 -12.04 6.44
N GLU A 18 10.69 -11.91 7.15
CA GLU A 18 10.74 -11.30 8.47
C GLU A 18 10.32 -9.83 8.43
N GLU A 19 10.63 -9.11 7.35
CA GLU A 19 10.18 -7.73 7.15
C GLU A 19 8.67 -7.67 6.98
N TYR A 20 8.07 -8.64 6.28
CA TYR A 20 6.62 -8.71 6.10
C TYR A 20 5.92 -8.78 7.46
N TYR A 21 6.37 -9.67 8.34
CA TYR A 21 5.79 -9.83 9.67
C TYR A 21 5.99 -8.59 10.55
N LYS A 22 7.14 -7.92 10.48
CA LYS A 22 7.36 -6.65 11.21
C LYS A 22 6.38 -5.56 10.77
N ARG A 23 6.18 -5.40 9.46
CA ARG A 23 5.23 -4.40 8.92
C ARG A 23 3.78 -4.77 9.24
N LEU A 24 3.42 -6.04 9.13
CA LEU A 24 2.09 -6.54 9.49
C LEU A 24 1.79 -6.32 10.98
N TYR A 25 2.75 -6.58 11.87
CA TYR A 25 2.58 -6.34 13.31
C TYR A 25 2.39 -4.84 13.63
N ALA A 26 3.14 -3.96 12.97
CA ALA A 26 2.94 -2.53 13.09
C ALA A 26 1.53 -2.09 12.60
N GLU A 27 1.06 -2.64 11.48
CA GLU A 27 -0.29 -2.37 10.97
C GLU A 27 -1.37 -2.88 11.93
N LYS A 28 -1.20 -4.08 12.51
CA LYS A 28 -2.08 -4.62 13.56
C LYS A 28 -2.20 -3.68 14.75
N THR A 29 -1.06 -3.17 15.22
CA THR A 29 -1.00 -2.22 16.34
C THR A 29 -1.74 -0.92 16.00
N LEU A 30 -1.50 -0.36 14.81
CA LEU A 30 -2.15 0.87 14.36
C LEU A 30 -3.67 0.71 14.18
N CYS A 31 -4.10 -0.39 13.56
CA CYS A 31 -5.51 -0.70 13.35
C CYS A 31 -6.25 -0.90 14.68
N SER A 32 -5.63 -1.62 15.63
CA SER A 32 -6.19 -1.80 16.97
C SER A 32 -6.34 -0.47 17.71
N TYR A 33 -5.29 0.38 17.71
CA TYR A 33 -5.35 1.72 18.32
C TYR A 33 -6.44 2.60 17.69
N SER A 34 -6.62 2.50 16.37
CA SER A 34 -7.58 3.32 15.62
C SER A 34 -9.00 2.77 15.61
N ASN A 35 -9.23 1.60 16.21
CA ASN A 35 -10.48 0.84 16.13
C ASN A 35 -10.95 0.61 14.67
N VAL A 36 -10.00 0.27 13.79
CA VAL A 36 -10.24 -0.03 12.37
C VAL A 36 -9.99 -1.52 12.13
N LYS A 37 -10.88 -2.16 11.37
CA LYS A 37 -10.73 -3.58 11.03
C LYS A 37 -9.59 -3.75 10.01
N LEU A 38 -8.59 -4.54 10.40
CA LEU A 38 -7.53 -5.03 9.51
C LEU A 38 -7.97 -6.33 8.84
N ILE A 39 -7.69 -6.43 7.55
CA ILE A 39 -7.93 -7.61 6.72
C ILE A 39 -6.59 -7.95 6.07
N GLU A 40 -6.08 -9.13 6.37
CA GLU A 40 -4.79 -9.60 5.87
C GLU A 40 -5.01 -10.24 4.50
N GLY A 41 -4.30 -9.77 3.49
CA GLY A 41 -4.24 -10.43 2.18
C GLY A 41 -3.15 -11.50 2.17
N ASP A 42 -3.25 -12.44 1.23
CA ASP A 42 -2.28 -13.51 1.08
C ASP A 42 -0.86 -12.96 0.86
N TYR A 43 0.10 -13.53 1.58
CA TYR A 43 1.50 -13.23 1.37
C TYR A 43 2.13 -14.26 0.44
N ASN A 44 2.17 -13.93 -0.85
CA ASN A 44 2.80 -14.75 -1.87
C ASN A 44 3.82 -13.93 -2.69
N PRO A 45 5.11 -13.96 -2.34
CA PRO A 45 6.15 -13.23 -3.08
C PRO A 45 6.23 -13.56 -4.58
N GLN A 46 5.79 -14.74 -5.00
CA GLN A 46 5.80 -15.14 -6.41
C GLN A 46 4.91 -14.27 -7.29
N GLU A 47 3.82 -13.71 -6.74
CA GLU A 47 2.97 -12.77 -7.47
C GLU A 47 3.74 -11.48 -7.77
N PHE A 48 4.53 -10.99 -6.83
CA PHE A 48 5.40 -9.84 -7.05
C PHE A 48 6.51 -10.16 -8.06
N TYR A 49 7.17 -11.31 -7.95
CA TYR A 49 8.22 -11.70 -8.90
C TYR A 49 7.68 -11.84 -10.33
N SER A 50 6.48 -12.38 -10.48
CA SER A 50 5.79 -12.46 -11.78
C SER A 50 5.49 -11.07 -12.34
N ALA A 51 5.01 -10.14 -11.52
CA ALA A 51 4.75 -8.76 -11.93
C ALA A 51 6.03 -7.96 -12.23
N ALA A 52 7.14 -8.29 -11.58
CA ALA A 52 8.43 -7.63 -11.75
C ALA A 52 9.27 -8.20 -12.91
N LYS A 53 8.88 -9.35 -13.47
CA LYS A 53 9.64 -10.06 -14.51
C LYS A 53 9.92 -9.16 -15.72
N GLY A 54 11.18 -9.07 -16.12
CA GLY A 54 11.65 -8.18 -17.21
C GLY A 54 11.87 -6.72 -16.80
N TYR A 55 11.64 -6.37 -15.53
CA TYR A 55 11.87 -5.03 -14.95
C TYR A 55 12.81 -5.07 -13.74
N GLU A 56 13.55 -6.17 -13.55
CA GLU A 56 14.40 -6.40 -12.38
C GLU A 56 15.46 -5.30 -12.23
N ASN A 57 16.01 -4.85 -13.36
CA ASN A 57 17.07 -3.83 -13.42
C ASN A 57 16.53 -2.38 -13.41
N GLU A 58 15.22 -2.17 -13.40
CA GLU A 58 14.66 -0.82 -13.33
C GLU A 58 15.05 -0.13 -12.00
N PRO A 59 15.35 1.18 -12.02
CA PRO A 59 15.61 1.91 -10.79
C PRO A 59 14.36 1.94 -9.91
N GLU A 60 14.53 2.21 -8.61
CA GLU A 60 13.38 2.55 -7.76
C GLU A 60 12.67 3.79 -8.34
N LYS A 61 11.33 3.79 -8.31
CA LYS A 61 10.44 4.75 -9.00
C LYS A 61 10.39 4.59 -10.52
N GLY A 62 11.07 3.59 -11.08
CA GLY A 62 10.93 3.16 -12.48
C GLY A 62 9.74 2.21 -12.69
N LYS A 63 9.70 1.56 -13.85
CA LYS A 63 8.53 0.76 -14.30
C LYS A 63 8.21 -0.43 -13.37
N ARG A 64 9.21 -0.98 -12.69
CA ARG A 64 8.99 -2.04 -11.67
C ARG A 64 8.08 -1.57 -10.54
N CYS A 65 8.21 -0.31 -10.10
CA CYS A 65 7.37 0.24 -9.06
C CYS A 65 5.92 0.40 -9.54
N ASP A 66 5.71 0.82 -10.80
CA ASP A 66 4.37 0.90 -11.39
C ASP A 66 3.69 -0.47 -11.38
N ARG A 67 4.40 -1.54 -11.80
CA ARG A 67 3.88 -2.92 -11.75
C ARG A 67 3.54 -3.39 -10.34
N CYS A 68 4.36 -3.04 -9.36
CA CYS A 68 4.09 -3.33 -7.96
C CYS A 68 2.82 -2.63 -7.45
N PHE A 69 2.62 -1.35 -7.81
CA PHE A 69 1.41 -0.61 -7.43
C PHE A 69 0.18 -1.16 -8.13
N GLU A 70 0.29 -1.45 -9.42
CA GLU A 70 -0.79 -2.06 -10.21
C GLU A 70 -1.26 -3.38 -9.59
N LEU A 71 -0.33 -4.31 -9.30
CA LEU A 71 -0.64 -5.59 -8.64
C LEU A 71 -1.43 -5.38 -7.34
N ARG A 72 -0.96 -4.48 -6.48
CA ARG A 72 -1.55 -4.26 -5.15
C ARG A 72 -2.90 -3.55 -5.22
N LEU A 73 -3.06 -2.59 -6.12
CA LEU A 73 -4.31 -1.86 -6.31
C LEU A 73 -5.37 -2.73 -7.00
N ARG A 74 -4.99 -3.57 -7.97
CA ARG A 74 -5.91 -4.55 -8.58
C ARG A 74 -6.45 -5.53 -7.55
N LYS A 75 -5.57 -6.11 -6.71
CA LYS A 75 -6.01 -6.99 -5.61
C LYS A 75 -6.94 -6.29 -4.62
N THR A 76 -6.68 -5.01 -4.34
CA THR A 76 -7.57 -4.20 -3.49
C THR A 76 -8.93 -3.96 -4.14
N ALA A 77 -8.98 -3.73 -5.45
CA ALA A 77 -10.23 -3.54 -6.20
C ALA A 77 -11.05 -4.84 -6.27
N GLU A 78 -10.40 -5.98 -6.52
CA GLU A 78 -11.03 -7.32 -6.45
C GLU A 78 -11.67 -7.54 -5.08
N PHE A 79 -10.90 -7.36 -4.02
CA PHE A 79 -11.37 -7.49 -2.65
C PHE A 79 -12.54 -6.54 -2.34
N ALA A 80 -12.46 -5.27 -2.79
CA ALA A 80 -13.53 -4.31 -2.58
C ALA A 80 -14.85 -4.76 -3.25
N LYS A 81 -14.79 -5.29 -4.47
CA LYS A 81 -15.98 -5.83 -5.17
C LYS A 81 -16.58 -7.02 -4.44
N GLU A 82 -15.75 -7.98 -4.02
CA GLU A 82 -16.19 -9.16 -3.26
C GLU A 82 -16.90 -8.78 -1.95
N MET A 83 -16.44 -7.70 -1.31
CA MET A 83 -17.02 -7.19 -0.07
C MET A 83 -18.18 -6.21 -0.26
N GLY A 84 -18.57 -5.88 -1.50
CA GLY A 84 -19.59 -4.88 -1.79
C GLY A 84 -19.18 -3.44 -1.45
N ILE A 85 -17.88 -3.15 -1.37
CA ILE A 85 -17.31 -1.83 -1.13
C ILE A 85 -17.15 -1.12 -2.48
N ASN A 86 -17.63 0.12 -2.59
CA ASN A 86 -17.62 0.90 -3.84
C ASN A 86 -16.44 1.86 -3.99
N LYS A 87 -15.67 2.10 -2.93
CA LYS A 87 -14.58 3.08 -2.88
C LYS A 87 -13.31 2.44 -2.33
N PHE A 88 -12.16 2.73 -2.92
CA PHE A 88 -10.87 2.33 -2.36
C PHE A 88 -9.82 3.43 -2.51
N THR A 89 -8.75 3.32 -1.74
CA THR A 89 -7.58 4.22 -1.78
C THR A 89 -6.36 3.47 -1.27
N THR A 90 -5.21 4.16 -1.16
CA THR A 90 -4.01 3.56 -0.59
C THR A 90 -3.22 4.54 0.28
N SER A 91 -2.58 4.01 1.32
CA SER A 91 -1.63 4.74 2.14
C SER A 91 -0.26 4.92 1.48
N ILE A 92 0.03 4.24 0.36
CA ILE A 92 1.35 4.30 -0.34
C ILE A 92 1.76 5.75 -0.65
N VAL A 93 0.80 6.63 -0.97
CA VAL A 93 1.03 8.02 -1.36
C VAL A 93 1.46 8.95 -0.21
N ILE A 94 1.46 8.45 1.03
CA ILE A 94 1.94 9.23 2.19
C ILE A 94 3.45 9.44 2.16
N SER A 95 4.19 8.57 1.48
CA SER A 95 5.63 8.68 1.38
C SER A 95 6.02 9.81 0.43
N PRO A 96 6.92 10.74 0.84
CA PRO A 96 7.38 11.83 -0.02
C PRO A 96 8.14 11.32 -1.24
N HIS A 97 8.61 10.06 -1.22
CA HIS A 97 9.35 9.46 -2.31
C HIS A 97 8.46 8.86 -3.40
N LYS A 98 7.13 8.83 -3.23
CA LYS A 98 6.20 8.25 -4.21
C LYS A 98 5.58 9.32 -5.11
N ASN A 99 5.47 8.99 -6.39
CA ASN A 99 4.84 9.85 -7.38
C ASN A 99 3.31 9.74 -7.25
N PHE A 100 2.70 10.75 -6.64
CA PHE A 100 1.26 10.80 -6.40
C PHE A 100 0.46 10.72 -7.70
N SER A 101 0.82 11.54 -8.71
CA SER A 101 0.09 11.58 -9.98
C SER A 101 0.09 10.23 -10.68
N ARG A 102 1.25 9.55 -10.71
CA ARG A 102 1.36 8.25 -11.36
C ARG A 102 0.55 7.17 -10.64
N LEU A 103 0.59 7.17 -9.31
CA LEU A 103 -0.18 6.20 -8.52
C LEU A 103 -1.69 6.44 -8.65
N SER A 104 -2.11 7.71 -8.62
CA SER A 104 -3.51 8.09 -8.84
C SER A 104 -4.02 7.65 -10.21
N GLU A 105 -3.25 7.88 -11.27
CA GLU A 105 -3.58 7.40 -12.62
C GLU A 105 -3.79 5.88 -12.66
N ILE A 106 -2.88 5.10 -12.06
CA ILE A 106 -3.02 3.64 -11.97
C ILE A 106 -4.30 3.26 -11.20
N GLY A 107 -4.55 3.91 -10.05
CA GLY A 107 -5.72 3.64 -9.22
C GLY A 107 -7.05 3.98 -9.91
N GLU A 108 -7.11 5.10 -10.61
CA GLU A 108 -8.29 5.55 -11.37
C GLU A 108 -8.61 4.62 -12.54
N ASN A 109 -7.59 4.20 -13.30
CA ASN A 109 -7.77 3.23 -14.38
C ASN A 109 -8.34 1.89 -13.86
N ILE A 110 -7.77 1.37 -12.77
CA ILE A 110 -8.27 0.14 -12.14
C ILE A 110 -9.70 0.35 -11.61
N ALA A 111 -9.99 1.49 -10.99
CA ALA A 111 -11.33 1.76 -10.49
C ALA A 111 -12.37 1.78 -11.62
N GLN A 112 -12.04 2.38 -12.76
CA GLN A 112 -12.90 2.36 -13.94
C GLN A 112 -13.15 0.94 -14.45
N GLU A 113 -12.10 0.12 -14.58
CA GLU A 113 -12.20 -1.28 -15.02
C GLU A 113 -13.12 -2.12 -14.12
N TYR A 114 -13.07 -1.91 -12.80
CA TYR A 114 -13.86 -2.66 -11.82
C TYR A 114 -15.20 -1.98 -11.48
N GLY A 115 -15.51 -0.81 -12.03
CA GLY A 115 -16.70 -0.05 -11.67
C GLY A 115 -16.72 0.36 -10.18
N LEU A 116 -15.60 0.87 -9.70
CA LEU A 116 -15.36 1.41 -8.36
C LEU A 116 -14.96 2.89 -8.46
N GLU A 117 -14.86 3.56 -7.32
CA GLU A 117 -14.33 4.92 -7.19
C GLU A 117 -12.97 4.88 -6.47
N TYR A 118 -11.93 5.40 -7.11
CA TYR A 118 -10.62 5.60 -6.47
C TYR A 118 -10.59 6.96 -5.77
N ILE A 119 -10.33 6.96 -4.46
CA ILE A 119 -10.21 8.19 -3.67
C ILE A 119 -8.75 8.66 -3.67
N ALA A 120 -8.40 9.54 -4.61
CA ALA A 120 -7.08 10.14 -4.70
C ALA A 120 -6.88 11.25 -3.65
N ILE A 121 -6.26 10.93 -2.52
CA ILE A 121 -5.92 11.91 -1.48
C ILE A 121 -4.41 12.04 -1.34
N ASP A 122 -3.91 13.26 -1.52
CA ASP A 122 -2.51 13.58 -1.21
C ASP A 122 -2.34 13.77 0.30
N PHE A 123 -2.09 12.66 1.00
CA PHE A 123 -1.87 12.64 2.45
C PHE A 123 -0.59 13.36 2.89
N LYS A 124 0.26 13.84 1.98
CA LYS A 124 1.43 14.65 2.34
C LYS A 124 1.06 16.08 2.73
N LYS A 125 -0.08 16.59 2.21
CA LYS A 125 -0.58 17.93 2.51
C LYS A 125 -1.08 18.03 3.96
N LYS A 126 -1.19 19.25 4.50
CA LYS A 126 -1.72 19.53 5.84
C LYS A 126 -1.02 18.74 6.96
N ASP A 127 0.32 18.71 6.91
CA ASP A 127 1.19 18.06 7.89
C ASP A 127 0.98 16.55 8.06
N GLY A 128 0.38 15.87 7.08
CA GLY A 128 0.07 14.44 7.21
C GLY A 128 1.31 13.56 7.44
N PHE A 129 2.46 13.92 6.86
CA PHE A 129 3.73 13.24 7.15
C PHE A 129 4.25 13.49 8.59
N LEU A 130 4.04 14.69 9.14
CA LEU A 130 4.39 14.98 10.53
C LEU A 130 3.48 14.24 11.49
N LYS A 131 2.18 14.12 11.16
CA LYS A 131 1.21 13.35 11.95
C LYS A 131 1.57 11.87 12.00
N THR A 132 1.93 11.26 10.87
CA THR A 132 2.41 9.86 10.88
C THR A 132 3.68 9.68 11.70
N ASN A 133 4.60 10.66 11.67
CA ASN A 133 5.79 10.60 12.52
C ASN A 133 5.47 10.64 14.01
N ARG A 134 4.48 11.44 14.43
CA ARG A 134 4.03 11.49 15.83
C ARG A 134 3.36 10.18 16.25
N ILE A 135 2.35 9.73 15.50
CA ILE A 135 1.63 8.47 15.79
C ILE A 135 2.60 7.28 15.85
N SER A 136 3.53 7.20 14.90
CA SER A 136 4.54 6.14 14.87
C SER A 136 5.44 6.15 16.10
N LYS A 137 5.81 7.32 16.64
CA LYS A 137 6.60 7.44 17.87
C LYS A 137 5.76 7.08 19.09
N ASP A 138 4.56 7.63 19.20
CA ASP A 138 3.67 7.45 20.35
C ASP A 138 3.28 5.98 20.54
N LEU A 139 3.10 5.24 19.44
CA LEU A 139 2.78 3.81 19.44
C LEU A 139 4.01 2.90 19.30
N ASN A 140 5.23 3.46 19.25
CA ASN A 140 6.47 2.73 19.02
C ASN A 140 6.40 1.77 17.81
N LEU A 141 5.77 2.22 16.71
CA LEU A 141 5.58 1.40 15.51
C LEU A 141 6.92 1.16 14.82
N TYR A 142 7.10 -0.05 14.30
CA TYR A 142 8.20 -0.37 13.41
C TYR A 142 8.22 0.58 12.19
N ARG A 143 9.41 1.09 11.85
CA ARG A 143 9.62 1.96 10.70
C ARG A 143 10.58 1.31 9.73
N GLN A 144 10.06 1.02 8.53
CA GLN A 144 10.86 0.49 7.43
C GLN A 144 11.96 1.47 7.00
N ASN A 145 13.12 0.94 6.60
CA ASN A 145 14.28 1.68 6.08
C ASN A 145 14.47 1.55 4.55
N TYR A 146 13.62 0.78 3.87
CA TYR A 146 13.61 0.60 2.40
C TYR A 146 12.18 0.36 1.91
N CYS A 147 11.99 0.34 0.58
CA CYS A 147 10.66 0.20 -0.02
C CYS A 147 9.99 -1.13 0.37
N GLY A 148 10.77 -2.19 0.56
CA GLY A 148 10.30 -3.51 0.95
C GLY A 148 10.58 -4.58 -0.10
N CYS A 149 10.80 -4.24 -1.38
CA CYS A 149 11.15 -5.25 -2.37
C CYS A 149 12.64 -5.59 -2.35
N GLU A 150 12.97 -6.83 -2.71
CA GLU A 150 14.35 -7.32 -2.82
C GLU A 150 15.23 -6.41 -3.68
N PHE A 151 14.69 -5.93 -4.81
CA PHE A 151 15.36 -4.99 -5.72
C PHE A 151 15.48 -3.54 -5.19
N SER A 152 15.10 -3.30 -3.94
CA SER A 152 15.32 -2.01 -3.24
C SER A 152 16.26 -2.15 -2.04
N VAL A 153 16.69 -3.36 -1.72
CA VAL A 153 17.70 -3.60 -0.69
C VAL A 153 19.04 -3.08 -1.23
N ARG A 154 19.77 -2.34 -0.39
CA ARG A 154 21.09 -1.77 -0.67
C ARG A 154 22.05 -2.18 0.42
#